data_AF-A0A939XIT8-F1
#
_entry.id   AF-A0A939XIT8-F1
#
_cell.length_a   1.000
_cell.length_b   1.000
_cell.length_c   1.000
_cell.angle_alpha   90.00
_cell.angle_beta   90.00
_cell.angle_gamma   90.00
#
_symmetry.space_group_name_H-M   'P 1'
#
loop_
_entity.id
_entity.type
_entity.pdbx_description
1 polymer ?
#
loop_
_entity_poly.entity_id
_entity_poly.type
_entity_poly.pdbx_seq_one_letter_code
_entity_poly.pdbx_strand_id
1 'polypeptide(L)'
;MKKIAILAALMLVAFTACKKNKFEPDGEGVYLGVIGFNDKLTSFDIRKLTSDSKGDFTDFIDDLTASDATALYYADYSALQMMQKYTQPPKLKNVVLVTFTDGLDNASLELDNPGYESRDAYSSGLHSKIMNEKIHGLNVQAYTIGLKGNDVRSTDDAMFNSNMNNLASSADNVFLVQNMTEVLSRFSEIADNLNSTSTSVNVDIQINGGRDDGQVIRFTFDGVTAAENSNLYIEATFRRSDPRTLENITYYGFTPGASSISGTKDGVKWHFVFSNLLYANGNTISQTDINRVKLWDKTSDGSWSKDSEFDQQDKPQVTEDRNSALIMLVLDCTTSLGSDFNKMKQAGNRFVERLASSVSSK
;
A
#
# COMPACT_ATOMS: atom_id res chain seq x y z
N MET A 1 -20.93 23.85 -64.18
CA MET A 1 -19.68 23.17 -63.78
C MET A 1 -19.22 23.79 -62.47
N LYS A 2 -19.71 23.35 -61.31
CA LYS A 2 -19.11 22.35 -60.40
C LYS A 2 -17.61 22.58 -60.14
N LYS A 3 -17.28 23.24 -59.02
CA LYS A 3 -16.18 22.94 -58.07
C LYS A 3 -15.83 24.17 -57.19
N ILE A 4 -16.74 24.62 -56.31
CA ILE A 4 -16.39 25.48 -55.16
C ILE A 4 -17.39 25.15 -54.04
N ALA A 5 -17.13 24.10 -53.25
CA ALA A 5 -17.82 23.81 -51.99
C ALA A 5 -17.15 22.65 -51.23
N ILE A 6 -15.82 22.57 -51.20
CA ILE A 6 -15.10 21.65 -50.29
C ILE A 6 -13.78 22.34 -49.90
N LEU A 7 -13.82 23.36 -49.05
CA LEU A 7 -12.61 23.86 -48.37
C LEU A 7 -12.88 24.72 -47.12
N ALA A 8 -14.05 24.61 -46.49
CA ALA A 8 -14.37 25.39 -45.27
C ALA A 8 -15.01 24.55 -44.14
N ALA A 9 -14.91 23.23 -44.21
CA ALA A 9 -15.36 22.31 -43.16
C ALA A 9 -14.23 21.41 -42.63
N LEU A 10 -12.96 21.81 -42.85
CA LEU A 10 -11.78 21.10 -42.35
C LEU A 10 -10.96 21.93 -41.35
N MET A 11 -11.56 22.97 -40.78
CA MET A 11 -10.89 23.90 -39.85
C MET A 11 -11.69 24.16 -38.58
N LEU A 12 -12.41 23.14 -38.11
CA LEU A 12 -12.95 23.06 -36.76
C LEU A 12 -12.96 21.58 -36.42
N VAL A 13 -12.46 21.21 -35.24
CA VAL A 13 -12.15 19.83 -34.84
C VAL A 13 -10.74 19.37 -35.28
N ALA A 14 -9.73 20.22 -35.06
CA ALA A 14 -8.46 19.70 -34.58
C ALA A 14 -8.70 19.31 -33.12
N PHE A 15 -9.13 18.06 -32.92
CA PHE A 15 -9.07 17.40 -31.64
C PHE A 15 -7.65 17.59 -31.09
N THR A 16 -7.49 18.41 -30.06
CA THR A 16 -6.48 18.14 -29.05
C THR A 16 -6.95 16.88 -28.34
N ALA A 17 -6.75 15.74 -29.00
CA ALA A 17 -6.67 14.48 -28.31
C ALA A 17 -5.39 14.56 -27.48
N CYS A 18 -5.51 15.22 -26.32
CA CYS A 18 -4.69 14.91 -25.18
C CYS A 18 -4.71 13.38 -25.11
N LYS A 19 -3.57 12.72 -25.34
CA LYS A 19 -3.48 11.26 -25.23
C LYS A 19 -4.04 10.91 -23.85
N LYS A 20 -5.31 10.49 -23.80
CA LYS A 20 -5.88 9.88 -22.60
C LYS A 20 -4.91 8.76 -22.24
N ASN A 21 -4.42 8.76 -21.00
CA ASN A 21 -3.73 7.60 -20.44
C ASN A 21 -4.57 6.37 -20.79
N LYS A 22 -3.98 5.44 -21.53
CA LYS A 22 -4.72 4.35 -22.20
C LYS A 22 -5.29 3.30 -21.24
N PHE A 23 -5.15 3.50 -19.93
CA PHE A 23 -5.48 2.54 -18.89
C PHE A 23 -6.21 3.28 -17.77
N GLU A 24 -7.54 3.32 -17.85
CA GLU A 24 -8.38 3.75 -16.73
C GLU A 24 -8.39 2.64 -15.67
N PRO A 25 -8.40 2.98 -14.36
CA PRO A 25 -8.47 1.98 -13.29
C PRO A 25 -9.70 1.07 -13.40
N ASP A 26 -9.52 -0.23 -13.27
CA ASP A 26 -10.59 -1.24 -13.32
C ASP A 26 -10.72 -2.03 -11.99
N GLY A 27 -11.50 -1.49 -11.05
CA GLY A 27 -11.76 -2.12 -9.75
C GLY A 27 -10.60 -2.00 -8.75
N GLU A 28 -10.72 -2.61 -7.57
CA GLU A 28 -9.69 -2.46 -6.54
C GLU A 28 -8.44 -3.32 -6.80
N GLY A 29 -7.29 -2.87 -6.29
CA GLY A 29 -6.05 -3.66 -6.30
C GLY A 29 -4.77 -2.83 -6.37
N VAL A 30 -3.67 -3.49 -6.70
CA VAL A 30 -2.37 -2.84 -6.85
C VAL A 30 -2.24 -2.24 -8.25
N TYR A 31 -1.90 -0.96 -8.31
CA TYR A 31 -1.58 -0.22 -9.52
C TYR A 31 -0.11 0.14 -9.49
N LEU A 32 0.67 -0.40 -10.42
CA LEU A 32 2.12 -0.27 -10.45
C LEU A 32 2.54 0.46 -11.72
N GLY A 33 3.49 1.38 -11.59
CA GLY A 33 4.34 1.86 -12.68
C GLY A 33 5.81 1.63 -12.35
N VAL A 34 6.67 1.60 -13.36
CA VAL A 34 8.11 1.36 -13.19
C VAL A 34 8.90 2.42 -13.96
N ILE A 35 9.95 2.95 -13.36
CA ILE A 35 10.94 3.81 -14.03
C ILE A 35 12.31 3.18 -13.85
N GLY A 36 13.02 2.93 -14.95
CA GLY A 36 14.46 2.75 -14.96
C GLY A 36 15.15 4.07 -15.29
N PHE A 37 16.26 4.40 -14.62
CA PHE A 37 16.96 5.67 -14.84
C PHE A 37 18.47 5.53 -14.98
N ASN A 38 19.06 6.39 -15.81
CA ASN A 38 20.50 6.58 -16.00
C ASN A 38 20.74 7.99 -16.57
N ASP A 39 21.34 8.13 -17.76
CA ASP A 39 21.38 9.38 -18.55
C ASP A 39 20.02 9.76 -19.15
N LYS A 40 19.00 8.92 -19.00
CA LYS A 40 17.61 9.20 -19.34
C LYS A 40 16.67 8.40 -18.47
N LEU A 41 15.37 8.69 -18.58
CA LEU A 41 14.33 7.86 -18.00
C LEU A 41 13.75 6.91 -19.04
N THR A 42 13.54 5.65 -18.66
CA THR A 42 12.73 4.68 -19.38
C THR A 42 11.58 4.30 -18.47
N SER A 43 10.34 4.41 -18.92
CA SER A 43 9.17 4.28 -18.05
C SER A 43 8.14 3.29 -18.60
N PHE A 44 7.56 2.51 -17.70
CA PHE A 44 6.37 1.71 -17.91
C PHE A 44 5.18 2.39 -17.23
N ASP A 45 4.13 2.65 -18.00
CA ASP A 45 2.94 3.35 -17.52
C ASP A 45 2.29 2.63 -16.34
N ILE A 46 1.67 3.42 -15.44
CA ILE A 46 0.91 2.89 -14.32
C ILE A 46 -0.28 2.06 -14.83
N ARG A 47 -0.36 0.80 -14.42
CA ARG A 47 -1.45 -0.13 -14.74
C ARG A 47 -1.74 -1.05 -13.58
N LYS A 48 -2.93 -1.67 -13.58
CA LYS A 48 -3.29 -2.67 -12.60
C LYS A 48 -2.38 -3.90 -12.73
N LEU A 49 -1.75 -4.28 -11.62
CA LEU A 49 -0.94 -5.48 -11.51
C LEU A 49 -1.83 -6.67 -11.13
N THR A 50 -1.86 -7.67 -11.98
CA THR A 50 -2.58 -8.92 -11.79
C THR A 50 -1.68 -10.10 -12.15
N SER A 51 -2.15 -11.33 -11.91
CA SER A 51 -1.43 -12.53 -12.36
C SER A 51 -1.24 -12.59 -13.87
N ASP A 52 -2.14 -11.95 -14.63
CA ASP A 52 -2.11 -11.92 -16.09
C ASP A 52 -1.23 -10.80 -16.63
N SER A 53 -1.19 -9.63 -15.96
CA SER A 53 -0.38 -8.48 -16.40
C SER A 53 1.03 -8.47 -15.84
N LYS A 54 1.36 -9.31 -14.83
CA LYS A 54 2.70 -9.32 -14.20
C LYS A 54 3.84 -9.52 -15.18
N GLY A 55 3.62 -10.29 -16.26
CA GLY A 55 4.64 -10.57 -17.28
C GLY A 55 5.11 -9.29 -17.95
N ASP A 56 4.20 -8.38 -18.28
CA ASP A 56 4.54 -7.11 -18.93
C ASP A 56 5.49 -6.25 -18.08
N PHE A 57 5.32 -6.28 -16.75
CA PHE A 57 6.19 -5.55 -15.82
C PHE A 57 7.57 -6.18 -15.70
N THR A 58 7.64 -7.51 -15.59
CA THR A 58 8.92 -8.22 -15.49
C THR A 58 9.69 -8.14 -16.81
N ASP A 59 9.00 -8.24 -17.95
CA ASP A 59 9.60 -8.09 -19.28
C ASP A 59 10.20 -6.68 -19.44
N PHE A 60 9.46 -5.64 -19.01
CA PHE A 60 9.99 -4.28 -19.01
C PHE A 60 11.27 -4.13 -18.18
N ILE A 61 11.30 -4.69 -16.97
CA ILE A 61 12.48 -4.65 -16.09
C ILE A 61 13.65 -5.42 -16.71
N ASP A 62 13.38 -6.59 -17.29
CA ASP A 62 14.39 -7.41 -17.96
C ASP A 62 14.98 -6.72 -19.19
N ASP A 63 14.20 -5.88 -19.87
CA ASP A 63 14.63 -5.08 -21.04
C ASP A 63 15.40 -3.80 -20.68
N LEU A 64 15.47 -3.41 -19.39
CA LEU A 64 16.24 -2.22 -18.98
C LEU A 64 17.71 -2.35 -19.37
N THR A 65 18.34 -1.25 -19.79
CA THR A 65 19.75 -1.25 -20.20
C THR A 65 20.58 -0.34 -19.30
N ALA A 66 21.76 -0.80 -18.92
CA ALA A 66 22.70 0.04 -18.20
C ALA A 66 23.27 1.14 -19.11
N SER A 67 23.42 2.35 -18.59
CA SER A 67 24.05 3.48 -19.27
C SER A 67 24.79 4.35 -18.24
N ASP A 68 25.58 5.30 -18.71
CA ASP A 68 26.28 6.22 -17.81
C ASP A 68 25.31 7.22 -17.17
N ALA A 69 25.79 7.92 -16.13
CA ALA A 69 25.08 8.98 -15.40
C ALA A 69 23.85 8.53 -14.58
N THR A 70 23.55 9.31 -13.53
CA THR A 70 22.60 8.95 -12.47
C THR A 70 21.57 10.08 -12.33
N ALA A 71 20.42 9.93 -12.99
CA ALA A 71 19.29 10.89 -12.95
C ALA A 71 18.29 10.60 -11.81
N LEU A 72 18.81 10.37 -10.60
CA LEU A 72 18.05 9.88 -9.45
C LEU A 72 16.89 10.81 -9.06
N TYR A 73 17.16 12.11 -8.87
CA TYR A 73 16.12 13.05 -8.42
C TYR A 73 15.07 13.31 -9.50
N TYR A 74 15.48 13.31 -10.77
CA TYR A 74 14.55 13.46 -11.88
C TYR A 74 13.64 12.23 -12.03
N ALA A 75 14.17 11.02 -11.78
CA ALA A 75 13.38 9.79 -11.80
C ALA A 75 12.27 9.82 -10.74
N ASP A 76 12.62 10.14 -9.48
CA ASP A 76 11.65 10.22 -8.38
C ASP A 76 10.65 11.36 -8.56
N TYR A 77 11.12 12.51 -9.03
CA TYR A 77 10.23 13.63 -9.38
C TYR A 77 9.23 13.25 -10.48
N SER A 78 9.69 12.55 -11.52
CA SER A 78 8.85 12.05 -12.60
C SER A 78 7.85 10.99 -12.12
N ALA A 79 8.26 10.10 -11.20
CA ALA A 79 7.37 9.13 -10.58
C ALA A 79 6.22 9.80 -9.82
N LEU A 80 6.53 10.83 -9.02
CA LEU A 80 5.50 11.63 -8.32
C LEU A 80 4.54 12.29 -9.33
N GLN A 81 5.04 12.87 -10.41
CA GLN A 81 4.20 13.46 -11.45
C GLN A 81 3.32 12.43 -12.16
N MET A 82 3.84 11.22 -12.43
CA MET A 82 3.09 10.14 -13.05
C MET A 82 1.91 9.73 -12.15
N MET A 83 2.15 9.56 -10.85
CA MET A 83 1.09 9.25 -9.89
C MET A 83 0.06 10.37 -9.78
N GLN A 84 0.48 11.64 -9.75
CA GLN A 84 -0.44 12.80 -9.71
C GLN A 84 -1.35 12.89 -10.94
N LYS A 85 -0.82 12.54 -12.12
CA LYS A 85 -1.55 12.57 -13.40
C LYS A 85 -2.41 11.33 -13.62
N TYR A 86 -2.19 10.25 -12.87
CA TYR A 86 -2.96 9.03 -13.00
C TYR A 86 -4.39 9.22 -12.48
N THR A 87 -5.35 8.51 -13.06
CA THR A 87 -6.72 8.55 -12.54
C THR A 87 -6.76 7.80 -11.22
N GLN A 88 -7.35 8.41 -10.18
CA GLN A 88 -7.41 7.81 -8.84
C GLN A 88 -8.05 6.40 -8.88
N PRO A 89 -7.35 5.35 -8.41
CA PRO A 89 -7.95 4.04 -8.21
C PRO A 89 -9.11 4.04 -7.22
N PRO A 90 -10.12 3.17 -7.39
CA PRO A 90 -11.20 3.03 -6.41
C PRO A 90 -10.66 2.50 -5.08
N LYS A 91 -11.23 2.97 -3.95
CA LYS A 91 -10.79 2.62 -2.59
C LYS A 91 -9.27 2.76 -2.37
N LEU A 92 -8.62 3.74 -3.00
CA LEU A 92 -7.21 4.02 -2.79
C LEU A 92 -6.92 4.33 -1.32
N LYS A 93 -5.94 3.63 -0.73
CA LYS A 93 -5.47 3.84 0.65
C LYS A 93 -4.00 4.18 0.75
N ASN A 94 -3.20 3.68 -0.19
CA ASN A 94 -1.74 3.83 -0.16
C ASN A 94 -1.26 4.47 -1.47
N VAL A 95 -0.38 5.46 -1.34
CA VAL A 95 0.42 5.99 -2.44
C VAL A 95 1.88 5.77 -2.06
N VAL A 96 2.61 5.02 -2.88
CA VAL A 96 3.91 4.47 -2.51
C VAL A 96 4.94 4.75 -3.58
N LEU A 97 6.11 5.19 -3.16
CA LEU A 97 7.31 5.33 -3.98
C LEU A 97 8.39 4.41 -3.42
N VAL A 98 8.98 3.57 -4.26
CA VAL A 98 10.09 2.70 -3.86
C VAL A 98 11.27 2.97 -4.79
N THR A 99 12.37 3.47 -4.24
CA THR A 99 13.55 3.88 -5.00
C THR A 99 14.74 3.03 -4.62
N PHE A 100 15.42 2.44 -5.62
CA PHE A 100 16.72 1.80 -5.46
C PHE A 100 17.81 2.57 -6.20
N THR A 101 18.98 2.73 -5.58
CA THR A 101 20.18 3.29 -6.21
C THR A 101 21.47 2.80 -5.55
N ASP A 102 22.54 2.76 -6.34
CA ASP A 102 23.90 2.58 -5.82
C ASP A 102 24.71 3.88 -5.76
N GLY A 103 24.23 4.93 -6.42
CA GLY A 103 25.03 6.10 -6.72
C GLY A 103 24.51 7.41 -6.12
N LEU A 104 25.23 8.46 -6.47
CA LEU A 104 24.84 9.84 -6.21
C LEU A 104 24.27 10.42 -7.49
N ASP A 105 23.19 11.20 -7.37
CA ASP A 105 22.67 11.97 -8.50
C ASP A 105 23.80 12.76 -9.17
N ASN A 106 23.90 12.72 -10.50
CA ASN A 106 24.81 13.56 -11.25
C ASN A 106 24.27 14.08 -12.58
N ALA A 107 23.03 13.71 -12.94
CA ALA A 107 22.44 14.03 -14.24
C ALA A 107 21.12 14.81 -14.15
N SER A 108 20.46 14.85 -12.99
CA SER A 108 19.07 15.32 -12.93
C SER A 108 18.91 16.77 -13.39
N LEU A 109 19.79 17.68 -12.97
CA LEU A 109 19.74 19.09 -13.37
C LEU A 109 19.88 19.32 -14.88
N GLU A 110 20.58 18.43 -15.60
CA GLU A 110 20.76 18.54 -17.05
C GLU A 110 19.55 18.00 -17.82
N LEU A 111 18.84 17.01 -17.26
CA LEU A 111 17.70 16.37 -17.92
C LEU A 111 16.37 17.08 -17.65
N ASP A 112 16.17 17.54 -16.42
CA ASP A 112 15.01 18.31 -16.02
C ASP A 112 15.39 19.25 -14.88
N ASN A 113 15.26 20.54 -15.14
CA ASN A 113 15.44 21.54 -14.10
C ASN A 113 14.13 22.30 -13.89
N PRO A 114 13.27 21.85 -12.96
CA PRO A 114 12.02 22.53 -12.65
C PRO A 114 12.22 23.83 -11.85
N GLY A 115 13.42 24.41 -11.86
CA GLY A 115 13.77 25.68 -11.23
C GLY A 115 14.74 25.58 -10.05
N TYR A 116 15.49 24.48 -9.91
CA TYR A 116 16.51 24.29 -8.88
C TYR A 116 17.88 24.78 -9.35
N GLU A 117 18.58 25.51 -8.49
CA GLU A 117 19.89 26.10 -8.81
C GLU A 117 21.07 25.15 -8.56
N SER A 118 20.85 24.08 -7.80
CA SER A 118 21.89 23.11 -7.42
C SER A 118 21.30 21.73 -7.14
N ARG A 119 22.18 20.72 -7.07
CA ARG A 119 21.82 19.34 -6.74
C ARG A 119 21.18 19.26 -5.35
N ASP A 120 21.75 19.97 -4.38
CA ASP A 120 21.23 20.03 -3.01
C ASP A 120 19.85 20.71 -2.96
N ALA A 121 19.65 21.77 -3.76
CA ALA A 121 18.36 22.43 -3.87
C ALA A 121 17.31 21.50 -4.49
N TYR A 122 17.68 20.72 -5.52
CA TYR A 122 16.80 19.70 -6.09
C TYR A 122 16.46 18.63 -5.04
N SER A 123 17.46 18.02 -4.41
CA SER A 123 17.28 17.02 -3.36
C SER A 123 16.33 17.51 -2.25
N SER A 124 16.54 18.73 -1.76
CA SER A 124 15.72 19.34 -0.70
C SER A 124 14.29 19.66 -1.18
N GLY A 125 14.15 20.13 -2.43
CA GLY A 125 12.86 20.39 -3.04
C GLY A 125 12.05 19.12 -3.26
N LEU A 126 12.70 18.04 -3.71
CA LEU A 126 12.09 16.72 -3.86
C LEU A 126 11.68 16.15 -2.50
N HIS A 127 12.53 16.24 -1.48
CA HIS A 127 12.18 15.83 -0.12
C HIS A 127 10.93 16.58 0.39
N SER A 128 10.89 17.90 0.18
CA SER A 128 9.74 18.72 0.54
C SER A 128 8.46 18.27 -0.17
N LYS A 129 8.55 17.79 -1.42
CA LYS A 129 7.40 17.23 -2.16
C LYS A 129 6.95 15.90 -1.57
N ILE A 130 7.87 14.98 -1.31
CA ILE A 130 7.59 13.69 -0.69
C ILE A 130 6.87 13.88 0.66
N MET A 131 7.33 14.82 1.47
CA MET A 131 6.79 15.04 2.82
C MET A 131 5.44 15.77 2.85
N ASN A 132 5.18 16.68 1.90
CA ASN A 132 4.06 17.63 2.00
C ASN A 132 3.00 17.49 0.89
N GLU A 133 3.34 16.94 -0.27
CA GLU A 133 2.38 16.79 -1.35
C GLU A 133 1.45 15.60 -1.11
N LYS A 134 0.20 15.79 -1.50
CA LYS A 134 -0.82 14.75 -1.47
C LYS A 134 -1.17 14.31 -2.87
N ILE A 135 -1.09 13.02 -3.11
CA ILE A 135 -1.54 12.40 -4.35
C ILE A 135 -2.92 11.82 -4.06
N HIS A 136 -3.94 12.32 -4.76
CA HIS A 136 -5.33 11.93 -4.53
C HIS A 136 -5.80 12.08 -3.06
N GLY A 137 -5.27 13.10 -2.36
CA GLY A 137 -5.59 13.37 -0.96
C GLY A 137 -4.83 12.54 0.08
N LEU A 138 -3.96 11.62 -0.35
CA LEU A 138 -3.13 10.77 0.51
C LEU A 138 -1.68 11.25 0.51
N ASN A 139 -1.00 11.09 1.65
CA ASN A 139 0.44 11.34 1.76
C ASN A 139 1.21 10.25 1.00
N VAL A 140 2.42 10.60 0.53
CA VAL A 140 3.32 9.64 -0.12
C VAL A 140 4.10 8.87 0.94
N GLN A 141 4.04 7.54 0.86
CA GLN A 141 4.93 6.67 1.59
C GLN A 141 6.13 6.33 0.70
N ALA A 142 7.27 6.96 0.95
CA ALA A 142 8.47 6.78 0.14
C ALA A 142 9.50 5.93 0.89
N TYR A 143 10.00 4.89 0.21
CA TYR A 143 11.03 3.97 0.65
C TYR A 143 12.27 4.13 -0.21
N THR A 144 13.44 4.10 0.42
CA THR A 144 14.71 4.20 -0.29
C THR A 144 15.61 3.05 0.09
N ILE A 145 16.12 2.32 -0.90
CA ILE A 145 17.10 1.25 -0.75
C ILE A 145 18.41 1.71 -1.37
N GLY A 146 19.40 2.00 -0.53
CA GLY A 146 20.72 2.47 -0.95
C GLY A 146 21.78 1.38 -0.80
N LEU A 147 22.38 0.93 -1.92
CA LEU A 147 23.55 0.06 -1.92
C LEU A 147 24.77 0.88 -2.34
N LYS A 148 25.52 1.47 -1.42
CA LYS A 148 26.62 2.37 -1.78
C LYS A 148 27.60 1.72 -2.78
N GLY A 149 27.66 2.27 -3.98
CA GLY A 149 28.54 1.84 -5.06
C GLY A 149 30.01 2.03 -4.72
N ASN A 150 30.88 1.27 -5.38
CA ASN A 150 32.33 1.35 -5.16
C ASN A 150 32.94 2.67 -5.64
N ASP A 151 32.23 3.39 -6.50
CA ASP A 151 32.58 4.69 -7.06
C ASP A 151 32.17 5.88 -6.16
N VAL A 152 31.32 5.63 -5.15
CA VAL A 152 31.03 6.61 -4.10
C VAL A 152 32.22 6.67 -3.14
N ARG A 153 32.90 7.82 -3.13
CA ARG A 153 34.10 8.02 -2.30
C ARG A 153 33.70 8.04 -0.82
N SER A 154 34.60 7.61 0.05
CA SER A 154 34.39 7.68 1.51
C SER A 154 34.17 9.10 2.03
N THR A 155 34.67 10.12 1.32
CA THR A 155 34.41 11.53 1.63
C THR A 155 32.95 11.93 1.38
N ASP A 156 32.22 11.14 0.59
CA ASP A 156 30.88 11.44 0.14
C ASP A 156 29.82 10.60 0.90
N ASP A 157 30.23 9.81 1.91
CA ASP A 157 29.35 8.98 2.73
C ASP A 157 28.21 9.79 3.38
N ALA A 158 28.53 10.99 3.86
CA ALA A 158 27.53 11.88 4.45
C ALA A 158 26.51 12.35 3.41
N MET A 159 26.96 12.64 2.19
CA MET A 159 26.08 13.06 1.09
C MET A 159 25.21 11.90 0.60
N PHE A 160 25.77 10.69 0.49
CA PHE A 160 25.00 9.50 0.14
C PHE A 160 23.89 9.25 1.18
N ASN A 161 24.23 9.23 2.47
CA ASN A 161 23.26 9.05 3.55
C ASN A 161 22.20 10.16 3.55
N SER A 162 22.60 11.42 3.36
CA SER A 162 21.67 12.55 3.26
C SER A 162 20.69 12.36 2.10
N ASN A 163 21.17 11.93 0.94
CA ASN A 163 20.31 11.64 -0.21
C ASN A 163 19.30 10.54 0.10
N MET A 164 19.73 9.46 0.73
CA MET A 164 18.81 8.36 1.05
C MET A 164 17.70 8.80 2.01
N ASN A 165 18.01 9.68 2.96
CA ASN A 165 17.00 10.28 3.85
C ASN A 165 16.06 11.22 3.11
N ASN A 166 16.58 12.03 2.18
CA ASN A 166 15.77 13.00 1.44
C ASN A 166 14.77 12.33 0.48
N LEU A 167 15.07 11.12 0.00
CA LEU A 167 14.20 10.33 -0.88
C LEU A 167 13.16 9.48 -0.13
N ALA A 168 13.24 9.40 1.19
CA ALA A 168 12.30 8.65 2.01
C ALA A 168 11.30 9.57 2.72
N SER A 169 10.12 9.03 3.06
CA SER A 169 9.10 9.76 3.83
C SER A 169 9.31 9.69 5.34
N SER A 170 10.20 8.81 5.81
CA SER A 170 10.60 8.67 7.21
C SER A 170 11.96 7.98 7.29
N ALA A 171 12.66 8.15 8.42
CA ALA A 171 13.94 7.47 8.67
C ALA A 171 13.79 5.93 8.69
N ASP A 172 12.66 5.42 9.15
CA ASP A 172 12.37 3.97 9.18
C ASP A 172 12.21 3.36 7.78
N ASN A 173 11.97 4.19 6.77
CA ASN A 173 11.84 3.79 5.37
C ASN A 173 13.17 3.89 4.59
N VAL A 174 14.28 4.19 5.28
CA VAL A 174 15.62 4.26 4.70
C VAL A 174 16.36 2.95 4.96
N PHE A 175 16.68 2.23 3.89
CA PHE A 175 17.38 0.95 3.95
C PHE A 175 18.77 1.06 3.31
N LEU A 176 19.77 1.32 4.13
CA LEU A 176 21.18 1.21 3.73
C LEU A 176 21.61 -0.25 3.79
N VAL A 177 21.96 -0.83 2.66
CA VAL A 177 22.26 -2.26 2.52
C VAL A 177 23.70 -2.49 2.06
N GLN A 178 24.23 -3.68 2.32
CA GLN A 178 25.64 -4.01 2.05
C GLN A 178 25.84 -4.83 0.78
N ASN A 179 24.78 -5.41 0.22
CA ASN A 179 24.86 -6.29 -0.94
C ASN A 179 23.48 -6.48 -1.60
N MET A 180 23.49 -7.06 -2.81
CA MET A 180 22.26 -7.31 -3.58
C MET A 180 21.32 -8.36 -2.97
N THR A 181 21.80 -9.23 -2.07
CA THR A 181 20.92 -10.15 -1.34
C THR A 181 20.01 -9.38 -0.37
N GLU A 182 20.57 -8.39 0.31
CA GLU A 182 19.80 -7.48 1.17
C GLU A 182 18.85 -6.60 0.36
N VAL A 183 19.26 -6.10 -0.82
CA VAL A 183 18.35 -5.41 -1.75
C VAL A 183 17.13 -6.26 -2.07
N LEU A 184 17.34 -7.52 -2.48
CA LEU A 184 16.25 -8.47 -2.77
C LEU A 184 15.35 -8.71 -1.55
N SER A 185 15.95 -8.81 -0.36
CA SER A 185 15.20 -8.98 0.90
C SER A 185 14.33 -7.77 1.20
N ARG A 186 14.85 -6.54 1.03
CA ARG A 186 14.11 -5.30 1.28
C ARG A 186 12.98 -5.10 0.28
N PHE A 187 13.20 -5.39 -1.00
CA PHE A 187 12.11 -5.42 -1.97
C PHE A 187 11.01 -6.41 -1.58
N SER A 188 11.39 -7.62 -1.15
CA SER A 188 10.41 -8.63 -0.72
C SER A 188 9.61 -8.17 0.49
N GLU A 189 10.28 -7.62 1.52
CA GLU A 189 9.66 -7.12 2.75
C GLU A 189 8.71 -5.95 2.47
N ILE A 190 9.12 -4.97 1.65
CA ILE A 190 8.25 -3.86 1.27
C ILE A 190 7.01 -4.39 0.53
N ALA A 191 7.19 -5.28 -0.45
CA ALA A 191 6.06 -5.87 -1.19
C ALA A 191 5.09 -6.63 -0.27
N ASP A 192 5.61 -7.44 0.64
CA ASP A 192 4.81 -8.22 1.60
C ASP A 192 4.02 -7.29 2.57
N ASN A 193 4.63 -6.18 3.01
CA ASN A 193 3.96 -5.17 3.83
C ASN A 193 2.88 -4.39 3.06
N LEU A 194 3.11 -4.09 1.79
CA LEU A 194 2.09 -3.44 0.95
C LEU A 194 0.91 -4.37 0.67
N ASN A 195 1.18 -5.66 0.50
CA ASN A 195 0.14 -6.66 0.36
C ASN A 195 -0.73 -6.78 1.62
N SER A 196 -0.13 -6.85 2.81
CA SER A 196 -0.87 -6.98 4.06
C SER A 196 -1.74 -5.75 4.38
N THR A 197 -1.33 -4.57 3.92
CA THR A 197 -2.10 -3.32 4.11
C THR A 197 -3.17 -3.09 3.03
N SER A 198 -3.13 -3.84 1.92
CA SER A 198 -4.10 -3.74 0.81
C SER A 198 -5.36 -4.59 1.00
N THR A 199 -5.38 -5.51 1.96
CA THR A 199 -6.56 -6.33 2.31
C THR A 199 -7.02 -5.99 3.72
N SER A 200 -8.20 -5.41 3.87
CA SER A 200 -8.84 -5.25 5.17
C SER A 200 -9.81 -6.41 5.39
N VAL A 201 -9.50 -7.30 6.34
CA VAL A 201 -10.44 -8.32 6.79
C VAL A 201 -11.36 -7.68 7.83
N ASN A 202 -12.59 -7.38 7.43
CA ASN A 202 -13.59 -6.79 8.29
C ASN A 202 -14.50 -7.90 8.82
N VAL A 203 -14.63 -7.99 10.14
CA VAL A 203 -15.53 -8.94 10.80
C VAL A 203 -16.75 -8.16 11.28
N ASP A 204 -17.89 -8.39 10.62
CA ASP A 204 -19.19 -7.87 11.08
C ASP A 204 -19.81 -8.87 12.05
N ILE A 205 -19.98 -8.42 13.29
CA ILE A 205 -20.67 -9.19 14.32
C ILE A 205 -22.02 -8.56 14.61
N GLN A 206 -23.06 -9.36 14.41
CA GLN A 206 -24.44 -9.00 14.69
C GLN A 206 -24.84 -9.49 16.08
N ILE A 207 -25.35 -8.59 16.93
CA ILE A 207 -25.86 -8.94 18.26
C ILE A 207 -27.26 -8.37 18.52
N ASN A 208 -28.00 -9.05 19.41
CA ASN A 208 -29.27 -8.55 19.91
C ASN A 208 -29.12 -7.26 20.71
N GLY A 209 -30.06 -6.35 20.48
CA GLY A 209 -30.08 -5.06 21.13
C GLY A 209 -30.69 -5.01 22.54
N GLY A 210 -31.09 -6.13 23.14
CA GLY A 210 -31.74 -6.17 24.44
C GLY A 210 -30.82 -5.95 25.65
N ARG A 211 -29.53 -5.65 25.44
CA ARG A 211 -28.50 -5.57 26.48
C ARG A 211 -28.58 -4.29 27.32
N ASP A 212 -28.14 -4.41 28.57
CA ASP A 212 -28.09 -3.30 29.52
C ASP A 212 -26.88 -2.38 29.26
N ASP A 213 -27.02 -1.10 29.60
CA ASP A 213 -25.91 -0.16 29.48
C ASP A 213 -24.78 -0.53 30.47
N GLY A 214 -23.55 -0.58 29.97
CA GLY A 214 -22.38 -0.99 30.75
C GLY A 214 -22.15 -2.50 30.82
N GLN A 215 -22.99 -3.33 30.18
CA GLN A 215 -22.80 -4.77 30.15
C GLN A 215 -21.47 -5.13 29.46
N VAL A 216 -20.66 -5.99 30.10
CA VAL A 216 -19.42 -6.49 29.49
C VAL A 216 -19.74 -7.73 28.68
N ILE A 217 -19.28 -7.73 27.43
CA ILE A 217 -19.47 -8.84 26.49
C ILE A 217 -18.13 -9.33 25.97
N ARG A 218 -18.07 -10.60 25.57
CA ARG A 218 -16.89 -11.21 24.96
C ARG A 218 -17.26 -12.04 23.75
N PHE A 219 -16.55 -11.83 22.65
CA PHE A 219 -16.58 -12.67 21.46
C PHE A 219 -15.34 -13.58 21.48
N THR A 220 -15.53 -14.90 21.57
CA THR A 220 -14.42 -15.88 21.52
C THR A 220 -14.40 -16.56 20.15
N PHE A 221 -13.24 -16.69 19.51
CA PHE A 221 -13.11 -17.17 18.11
C PHE A 221 -12.52 -18.59 18.01
N ASP A 222 -12.13 -19.19 19.14
CA ASP A 222 -11.48 -20.50 19.22
C ASP A 222 -12.46 -21.65 19.55
N GLY A 223 -13.76 -21.36 19.64
CA GLY A 223 -14.81 -22.36 19.82
C GLY A 223 -14.90 -22.96 21.22
N VAL A 224 -14.31 -22.30 22.22
CA VAL A 224 -14.28 -22.77 23.62
C VAL A 224 -15.67 -23.00 24.22
N THR A 225 -15.76 -23.91 25.19
CA THR A 225 -17.01 -24.20 25.93
C THR A 225 -17.20 -23.33 27.17
N ALA A 226 -16.18 -22.57 27.57
CA ALA A 226 -16.22 -21.59 28.66
C ALA A 226 -15.32 -20.40 28.27
N ALA A 227 -15.80 -19.17 28.53
CA ALA A 227 -15.17 -17.94 28.05
C ALA A 227 -13.75 -17.71 28.62
N GLU A 228 -13.50 -18.22 29.84
CA GLU A 228 -12.22 -18.09 30.55
C GLU A 228 -11.09 -18.89 29.89
N ASN A 229 -11.45 -19.93 29.13
CA ASN A 229 -10.49 -20.81 28.45
C ASN A 229 -10.04 -20.26 27.09
N SER A 230 -10.62 -19.14 26.64
CA SER A 230 -10.32 -18.58 25.32
C SER A 230 -8.94 -17.91 25.30
N ASN A 231 -8.16 -18.25 24.28
CA ASN A 231 -6.91 -17.56 23.96
C ASN A 231 -7.05 -16.63 22.74
N LEU A 232 -8.27 -16.49 22.21
CA LEU A 232 -8.57 -15.71 21.03
C LEU A 232 -9.94 -15.03 21.19
N TYR A 233 -9.95 -13.81 21.72
CA TYR A 233 -11.19 -13.10 22.02
C TYR A 233 -11.10 -11.59 21.87
N ILE A 234 -12.28 -10.98 21.71
CA ILE A 234 -12.50 -9.54 21.82
C ILE A 234 -13.49 -9.30 22.95
N GLU A 235 -13.10 -8.49 23.94
CA GLU A 235 -13.96 -8.09 25.06
C GLU A 235 -14.28 -6.61 24.97
N ALA A 236 -15.52 -6.22 25.28
CA ALA A 236 -15.95 -4.83 25.23
C ALA A 236 -17.04 -4.52 26.26
N THR A 237 -17.20 -3.24 26.58
CA THR A 237 -18.34 -2.71 27.31
C THR A 237 -19.40 -2.23 26.31
N PHE A 238 -20.60 -2.77 26.39
CA PHE A 238 -21.74 -2.34 25.58
C PHE A 238 -22.38 -1.08 26.13
N ARG A 239 -22.66 -0.11 25.26
CA ARG A 239 -23.36 1.14 25.60
C ARG A 239 -24.64 1.32 24.82
N ARG A 240 -25.66 1.84 25.50
CA ARG A 240 -26.97 2.18 24.94
C ARG A 240 -27.06 3.60 24.37
N SER A 241 -25.93 4.16 23.94
CA SER A 241 -25.86 5.39 23.14
C SER A 241 -26.65 5.28 21.82
N ASP A 242 -26.88 6.41 21.15
CA ASP A 242 -27.42 6.45 19.78
C ASP A 242 -26.41 7.14 18.84
N PRO A 243 -25.71 6.40 17.96
CA PRO A 243 -25.77 4.94 17.79
C PRO A 243 -25.17 4.21 19.00
N ARG A 244 -25.50 2.93 19.16
CA ARG A 244 -24.94 2.10 20.24
C ARG A 244 -23.47 1.88 20.01
N THR A 245 -22.69 1.83 21.09
CA THR A 245 -21.24 1.65 20.99
C THR A 245 -20.75 0.43 21.76
N LEU A 246 -19.67 -0.15 21.25
CA LEU A 246 -18.75 -0.97 22.04
C LEU A 246 -17.59 -0.06 22.46
N GLU A 247 -17.22 -0.11 23.73
CA GLU A 247 -16.16 0.72 24.33
C GLU A 247 -15.20 -0.14 25.15
N ASN A 248 -14.04 0.40 25.49
CA ASN A 248 -13.00 -0.28 26.28
C ASN A 248 -12.62 -1.64 25.67
N ILE A 249 -12.49 -1.66 24.35
CA ILE A 249 -12.31 -2.90 23.60
C ILE A 249 -10.90 -3.47 23.87
N THR A 250 -10.86 -4.73 24.31
CA THR A 250 -9.64 -5.51 24.49
C THR A 250 -9.55 -6.59 23.43
N TYR A 251 -8.40 -6.66 22.75
CA TYR A 251 -8.10 -7.65 21.73
C TYR A 251 -7.06 -8.62 22.28
N TYR A 252 -7.43 -9.89 22.49
CA TYR A 252 -6.55 -10.92 23.00
C TYR A 252 -6.31 -11.99 21.94
N GLY A 253 -5.05 -12.22 21.58
CA GLY A 253 -4.67 -13.07 20.44
C GLY A 253 -4.79 -12.38 19.06
N PHE A 254 -5.20 -11.11 19.03
CA PHE A 254 -5.29 -10.27 17.85
C PHE A 254 -4.35 -9.06 17.94
N THR A 255 -4.10 -8.41 16.82
CA THR A 255 -3.52 -7.06 16.80
C THR A 255 -4.50 -6.06 17.44
N PRO A 256 -4.01 -5.05 18.19
CA PRO A 256 -4.87 -4.03 18.76
C PRO A 256 -5.63 -3.27 17.67
N GLY A 257 -6.95 -3.15 17.82
CA GLY A 257 -7.82 -2.39 16.93
C GLY A 257 -8.37 -1.10 17.57
N ALA A 258 -9.51 -0.63 17.06
CA ALA A 258 -10.20 0.53 17.61
C ALA A 258 -10.60 0.30 19.08
N SER A 259 -10.46 1.33 19.92
CA SER A 259 -10.86 1.30 21.33
C SER A 259 -12.37 1.49 21.54
N SER A 260 -13.07 1.97 20.50
CA SER A 260 -14.52 2.05 20.45
C SER A 260 -15.05 1.85 19.03
N ILE A 261 -16.21 1.21 18.90
CA ILE A 261 -16.90 0.96 17.62
C ILE A 261 -18.36 1.37 17.77
N SER A 262 -18.85 2.20 16.84
CA SER A 262 -20.27 2.52 16.71
C SER A 262 -20.98 1.47 15.87
N GLY A 263 -22.13 0.99 16.35
CA GLY A 263 -22.92 -0.01 15.66
C GLY A 263 -23.94 0.59 14.71
N THR A 264 -24.30 -0.16 13.68
CA THR A 264 -25.40 0.15 12.77
C THR A 264 -26.61 -0.74 13.05
N LYS A 265 -27.80 -0.16 13.07
CA LYS A 265 -29.03 -0.86 13.45
C LYS A 265 -29.69 -1.53 12.24
N ASP A 266 -30.07 -2.80 12.39
CA ASP A 266 -30.99 -3.50 11.50
C ASP A 266 -32.09 -4.20 12.33
N GLY A 267 -33.31 -3.67 12.28
CA GLY A 267 -34.41 -4.13 13.14
C GLY A 267 -34.07 -4.06 14.64
N VAL A 268 -34.03 -5.23 15.30
CA VAL A 268 -33.65 -5.37 16.73
C VAL A 268 -32.16 -5.66 16.92
N LYS A 269 -31.43 -5.86 15.83
CA LYS A 269 -30.03 -6.27 15.78
C LYS A 269 -29.14 -5.06 15.56
N TRP A 270 -27.90 -5.18 16.04
CA TRP A 270 -26.86 -4.17 15.88
C TRP A 270 -25.62 -4.84 15.31
N HIS A 271 -25.11 -4.26 14.23
CA HIS A 271 -23.90 -4.68 13.54
C HIS A 271 -22.72 -3.89 14.06
N PHE A 272 -21.66 -4.59 14.45
CA PHE A 272 -20.40 -4.00 14.88
C PHE A 272 -19.28 -4.53 13.99
N VAL A 273 -18.68 -3.63 13.22
CA VAL A 273 -17.65 -3.99 12.25
C VAL A 273 -16.26 -3.78 12.87
N PHE A 274 -15.59 -4.89 13.17
CA PHE A 274 -14.18 -4.90 13.55
C PHE A 274 -13.34 -4.81 12.29
N SER A 275 -12.80 -3.62 12.04
CA SER A 275 -12.04 -3.35 10.82
C SER A 275 -10.61 -3.88 10.91
N ASN A 276 -10.14 -4.50 9.83
CA ASN A 276 -8.78 -5.02 9.69
C ASN A 276 -8.34 -5.94 10.84
N LEU A 277 -9.16 -6.92 11.21
CA LEU A 277 -8.87 -7.84 12.29
C LEU A 277 -7.82 -8.88 11.87
N LEU A 278 -6.62 -8.80 12.45
CA LEU A 278 -5.51 -9.73 12.23
C LEU A 278 -5.14 -10.45 13.53
N TYR A 279 -4.70 -11.71 13.45
CA TYR A 279 -4.05 -12.39 14.57
C TYR A 279 -2.83 -11.59 15.06
N ALA A 280 -2.42 -11.79 16.31
CA ALA A 280 -1.26 -11.09 16.89
C ALA A 280 0.06 -11.30 16.11
N ASN A 281 0.15 -12.36 15.30
CA ASN A 281 1.29 -12.62 14.41
C ASN A 281 1.17 -11.95 13.02
N GLY A 282 0.14 -11.13 12.79
CA GLY A 282 -0.09 -10.41 11.53
C GLY A 282 -0.88 -11.19 10.47
N ASN A 283 -1.17 -12.48 10.70
CA ASN A 283 -1.94 -13.27 9.74
C ASN A 283 -3.43 -12.89 9.76
N THR A 284 -4.10 -13.05 8.61
CA THR A 284 -5.56 -12.86 8.47
C THR A 284 -6.33 -13.93 9.24
N ILE A 285 -7.45 -13.54 9.87
CA ILE A 285 -8.34 -14.48 10.54
C ILE A 285 -8.93 -15.51 9.57
N SER A 286 -8.99 -16.78 9.98
CA SER A 286 -9.52 -17.85 9.13
C SER A 286 -11.04 -17.97 9.20
N GLN A 287 -11.69 -18.39 8.10
CA GLN A 287 -13.13 -18.68 8.09
C GLN A 287 -13.53 -19.76 9.11
N THR A 288 -12.61 -20.68 9.44
CA THR A 288 -12.82 -21.70 10.48
C THR A 288 -13.01 -21.07 11.86
N ASP A 289 -12.27 -20.02 12.18
CA ASP A 289 -12.37 -19.34 13.48
C ASP A 289 -13.63 -18.49 13.56
N ILE A 290 -13.97 -17.84 12.45
CA ILE A 290 -15.23 -17.09 12.29
C ILE A 290 -16.44 -17.99 12.52
N ASN A 291 -16.43 -19.19 11.95
CA ASN A 291 -17.50 -20.17 12.14
C ASN A 291 -17.60 -20.71 13.58
N ARG A 292 -16.59 -20.44 14.42
CA ARG A 292 -16.52 -20.86 15.82
C ARG A 292 -16.77 -19.72 16.81
N VAL A 293 -17.14 -18.53 16.33
CA VAL A 293 -17.40 -17.39 17.21
C VAL A 293 -18.55 -17.69 18.16
N LYS A 294 -18.35 -17.35 19.44
CA LYS A 294 -19.38 -17.40 20.47
C LYS A 294 -19.42 -16.06 21.20
N LEU A 295 -20.63 -15.63 21.54
CA LEU A 295 -20.89 -14.46 22.37
C LEU A 295 -21.13 -14.89 23.81
N TRP A 296 -20.50 -14.18 24.73
CA TRP A 296 -20.61 -14.36 26.16
C TRP A 296 -20.97 -13.03 26.81
N ASP A 297 -21.89 -13.06 27.76
CA ASP A 297 -22.26 -11.93 28.59
C ASP A 297 -21.69 -12.14 29.99
N LYS A 298 -21.06 -11.10 30.54
CA LYS A 298 -20.59 -11.12 31.92
C LYS A 298 -21.76 -10.86 32.85
N THR A 299 -22.01 -11.78 33.77
CA THR A 299 -23.08 -11.69 34.75
C THR A 299 -22.68 -10.80 35.93
N SER A 300 -23.66 -10.44 36.76
CA SER A 300 -23.44 -9.58 37.94
C SER A 300 -22.51 -10.18 38.99
N ASP A 301 -22.40 -11.50 39.07
CA ASP A 301 -21.46 -12.21 39.95
C ASP A 301 -20.04 -12.33 39.36
N GLY A 302 -19.84 -11.79 38.15
CA GLY A 302 -18.56 -11.80 37.45
C GLY A 302 -18.28 -13.05 36.61
N SER A 303 -19.18 -14.03 36.61
CA SER A 303 -19.07 -15.21 35.74
C SER A 303 -19.48 -14.92 34.29
N TRP A 304 -19.19 -15.86 33.39
CA TRP A 304 -19.55 -15.75 31.98
C TRP A 304 -20.70 -16.67 31.62
N SER A 305 -21.71 -16.13 30.95
CA SER A 305 -22.82 -16.89 30.39
C SER A 305 -22.80 -16.85 28.87
N LYS A 306 -22.94 -18.00 28.20
CA LYS A 306 -23.02 -18.06 26.73
C LYS A 306 -24.37 -17.50 26.28
N ASP A 307 -24.38 -16.62 25.29
CA ASP A 307 -25.60 -16.24 24.58
C ASP A 307 -26.02 -17.41 23.67
N SER A 308 -27.13 -18.06 24.01
CA SER A 308 -27.66 -19.20 23.26
C SER A 308 -28.35 -18.81 21.95
N GLU A 309 -28.70 -17.54 21.75
CA GLU A 309 -29.37 -17.05 20.55
C GLU A 309 -28.37 -16.65 19.44
N PHE A 310 -27.12 -16.36 19.81
CA PHE A 310 -26.09 -15.88 18.89
C PHE A 310 -25.72 -16.87 17.75
N ASP A 311 -25.72 -18.20 17.99
CA ASP A 311 -25.28 -19.17 16.97
C ASP A 311 -26.35 -19.66 15.98
N GLN A 312 -27.63 -19.37 16.25
CA GLN A 312 -28.74 -20.00 15.53
C GLN A 312 -29.11 -19.31 14.22
N GLN A 313 -28.85 -18.01 14.06
CA GLN A 313 -29.21 -17.24 12.85
C GLN A 313 -28.20 -16.14 12.44
N ASP A 314 -27.25 -15.78 13.31
CA ASP A 314 -26.44 -14.55 13.18
C ASP A 314 -24.93 -14.83 13.19
N LYS A 315 -24.46 -15.72 12.30
CA LYS A 315 -23.02 -15.97 12.19
C LYS A 315 -22.29 -14.69 11.79
N PRO A 316 -21.15 -14.36 12.45
CA PRO A 316 -20.32 -13.26 11.99
C PRO A 316 -19.99 -13.39 10.51
N GLN A 317 -20.09 -12.29 9.81
CA GLN A 317 -19.73 -12.21 8.41
C GLN A 317 -18.31 -11.68 8.29
N VAL A 318 -17.53 -12.31 7.42
CA VAL A 318 -16.26 -11.74 6.98
C VAL A 318 -16.47 -11.11 5.63
N THR A 319 -16.11 -9.84 5.54
CA THR A 319 -15.94 -9.16 4.27
C THR A 319 -14.47 -8.82 4.13
N GLU A 320 -13.84 -9.36 3.08
CA GLU A 320 -12.54 -8.89 2.64
C GLU A 320 -12.73 -7.64 1.78
N ASP A 321 -12.42 -6.47 2.33
CA ASP A 321 -12.32 -5.25 1.55
C ASP A 321 -10.92 -5.15 0.97
N ARG A 322 -10.82 -5.28 -0.36
CA ARG A 322 -9.59 -4.94 -1.07
C ARG A 322 -9.52 -3.42 -1.23
N ASN A 323 -8.46 -2.83 -0.69
CA ASN A 323 -8.09 -1.45 -0.92
C ASN A 323 -7.12 -1.37 -2.09
N SER A 324 -7.12 -0.23 -2.78
CA SER A 324 -6.12 0.00 -3.83
C SER A 324 -4.84 0.62 -3.27
N ALA A 325 -3.73 0.26 -3.91
CA ALA A 325 -2.44 0.91 -3.73
C ALA A 325 -1.95 1.44 -5.08
N LEU A 326 -1.46 2.67 -5.10
CA LEU A 326 -0.80 3.27 -6.26
C LEU A 326 0.70 3.32 -5.98
N ILE A 327 1.49 2.60 -6.77
CA ILE A 327 2.90 2.33 -6.50
C ILE A 327 3.74 2.74 -7.70
N MET A 328 4.85 3.42 -7.44
CA MET A 328 5.94 3.60 -8.40
C MET A 328 7.19 2.90 -7.90
N LEU A 329 7.77 2.06 -8.76
CA LEU A 329 9.08 1.45 -8.56
C LEU A 329 10.12 2.19 -9.41
N VAL A 330 11.17 2.71 -8.78
CA VAL A 330 12.24 3.48 -9.43
C VAL A 330 13.56 2.72 -9.26
N LEU A 331 14.17 2.37 -10.40
CA LEU A 331 15.30 1.44 -10.49
C LEU A 331 16.50 2.09 -11.16
N ASP A 332 17.62 2.11 -10.44
CA ASP A 332 18.89 2.57 -10.98
C ASP A 332 19.40 1.64 -12.09
N CYS A 333 19.74 2.23 -13.23
CA CYS A 333 20.26 1.57 -14.42
C CYS A 333 21.60 2.16 -14.84
N THR A 334 22.40 2.62 -13.88
CA THR A 334 23.76 3.11 -14.08
C THR A 334 24.76 1.99 -14.37
N THR A 335 25.84 2.33 -15.08
CA THR A 335 26.99 1.44 -15.31
C THR A 335 27.79 1.14 -14.04
N SER A 336 27.68 1.96 -12.98
CA SER A 336 28.31 1.72 -11.67
C SER A 336 27.88 0.40 -11.02
N LEU A 337 26.66 -0.05 -11.30
CA LEU A 337 26.16 -1.34 -10.84
C LEU A 337 26.94 -2.54 -11.40
N GLY A 338 27.56 -2.42 -12.57
CA GLY A 338 28.33 -3.49 -13.20
C GLY A 338 27.60 -4.84 -13.21
N SER A 339 28.17 -5.86 -12.53
CA SER A 339 27.56 -7.20 -12.43
C SER A 339 26.29 -7.25 -11.57
N ASP A 340 26.08 -6.26 -10.71
CA ASP A 340 24.92 -6.18 -9.83
C ASP A 340 23.66 -5.66 -10.56
N PHE A 341 23.80 -5.08 -11.75
CA PHE A 341 22.66 -4.63 -12.57
C PHE A 341 21.66 -5.76 -12.85
N ASN A 342 22.13 -6.95 -13.21
CA ASN A 342 21.26 -8.12 -13.41
C ASN A 342 20.61 -8.60 -12.10
N LYS A 343 21.27 -8.43 -10.95
CA LYS A 343 20.69 -8.77 -9.65
C LYS A 343 19.65 -7.73 -9.24
N MET A 344 19.83 -6.47 -9.61
CA MET A 344 18.85 -5.40 -9.40
C MET A 344 17.57 -5.74 -10.17
N LYS A 345 17.68 -6.13 -11.44
CA LYS A 345 16.53 -6.61 -12.23
C LYS A 345 15.81 -7.78 -11.56
N GLN A 346 16.56 -8.79 -11.09
CA GLN A 346 15.98 -9.92 -10.36
C GLN A 346 15.24 -9.49 -9.09
N ALA A 347 15.77 -8.51 -8.36
CA ALA A 347 15.14 -7.97 -7.17
C ALA A 347 13.87 -7.15 -7.50
N GLY A 348 13.91 -6.35 -8.57
CA GLY A 348 12.73 -5.66 -9.12
C GLY A 348 11.64 -6.64 -9.59
N ASN A 349 12.00 -7.70 -10.30
CA ASN A 349 11.07 -8.76 -10.70
C ASN A 349 10.46 -9.45 -9.48
N ARG A 350 11.27 -9.72 -8.45
CA ARG A 350 10.77 -10.31 -7.20
C ARG A 350 9.74 -9.39 -6.53
N PHE A 351 9.95 -8.08 -6.52
CA PHE A 351 8.98 -7.10 -6.02
C PHE A 351 7.64 -7.22 -6.76
N VAL A 352 7.67 -7.23 -8.10
CA VAL A 352 6.49 -7.39 -8.96
C VAL A 352 5.77 -8.72 -8.68
N GLU A 353 6.51 -9.83 -8.63
CA GLU A 353 5.94 -11.16 -8.37
C GLU A 353 5.23 -11.24 -7.02
N ARG A 354 5.84 -10.66 -5.98
CA ARG A 354 5.28 -10.64 -4.62
C ARG A 354 4.01 -9.82 -4.57
N LEU A 355 4.00 -8.63 -5.17
CA LEU A 355 2.79 -7.81 -5.28
C LEU A 355 1.68 -8.48 -6.10
N ALA A 356 2.02 -9.23 -7.16
CA ALA A 356 1.02 -9.91 -7.98
C ALA A 356 0.41 -11.15 -7.31
N SER A 357 1.17 -11.83 -6.43
CA SER A 357 0.74 -13.09 -5.78
C SER A 357 -0.35 -12.90 -4.72
N SER A 358 -0.52 -11.69 -4.19
CA SER A 358 -1.61 -11.35 -3.25
C SER A 358 -2.94 -11.11 -3.94
N VAL A 359 -2.94 -10.88 -5.26
CA VAL A 359 -4.16 -10.60 -6.05
C VAL A 359 -4.92 -11.90 -6.40
N SER A 360 -4.25 -13.06 -6.27
CA SER A 360 -4.71 -14.36 -6.77
C SER A 360 -5.61 -15.20 -5.84
N SER A 361 -6.00 -14.74 -4.65
CA SER A 361 -7.01 -15.49 -3.89
C SER A 361 -8.40 -15.26 -4.50
N LYS A 362 -8.89 -16.28 -5.22
CA LYS A 362 -10.30 -16.47 -5.58
C LYS A 362 -10.80 -17.75 -4.95
#